data_AF-A0A969C6C6-F1
#
_entry.id   AF-A0A969C6C6-F1
#
_cell.length_a   1.000
_cell.length_b   1.000
_cell.length_c   1.000
_cell.angle_alpha   90.00
_cell.angle_beta   90.00
_cell.angle_gamma   90.00
#
_symmetry.space_group_name_H-M   'P 1'
#
loop_
_entity.id
_entity.type
_entity.pdbx_description
1 polymer ?
#
loop_
_entity_poly.entity_id
_entity_poly.type
_entity_poly.pdbx_seq_one_letter_code
_entity_poly.pdbx_strand_id
1 'polypeptide(L)'
;MPNGPQKLILIRAGRYDYAEVELSGSLQIVGPNNTGKTTLINTLQFLYLDDRRHMDFGHSPEETRDYYFPNQYSYVLFECLGVRGKFVLGWRGQSKAAGGEPERFHYEGPYDSADFLTEQDQVREPKAISARLSGRNYTALKSAQDHRELLLQATKGEGQGTGVVALRDNDKYPHFRETLKNLLCLSTITQDQMRDRLLMLAGLPTEKYALDVRELFGEDYERILRLKHKLVRFKKHQGQVEQLVDTCARRDTLRGGLIYRWSDLKGKREAFEQAHTTKVEGLKRNALEAAGRIQILQSEVNDRRTEASSFSETKGGLQTQLNQLAAQAREFKDFVEDLESATLNNAKAEVSRLKRELDEAGKENRAKAEQKIQLYGDLVKQKRRTIADFDRALVTVLRRDLSDDELAPLRPAVQLRTYFTQPVGEGGIRLHQRDEFVRLLRVLAQRIQDNVYRDGVVDVPLPMSQHSLAQLANPDTVRERLTEDEETLSRWQTILNTIVQRESLEAQLRARREEIEGKKDASGKEITEGLAKRLFRFEQFQIAKGNEPRLKAELKQAEEALTAAGARISKAGEANRHRSRVKGHGRAGQGC
;
A
#
# COMPACT_ATOMS: atom_id res chain seq x y z
N MET A 1 -109.24 16.35 -49.86
CA MET A 1 -108.54 16.40 -48.56
C MET A 1 -107.61 15.20 -48.48
N PRO A 2 -106.39 15.32 -47.95
CA PRO A 2 -105.53 14.16 -47.77
C PRO A 2 -106.19 13.16 -46.79
N ASN A 3 -106.11 11.87 -47.10
CA ASN A 3 -106.55 10.82 -46.17
C ASN A 3 -105.71 10.90 -44.89
N GLY A 4 -106.33 10.70 -43.73
CA GLY A 4 -105.66 10.83 -42.45
C GLY A 4 -106.60 11.14 -41.27
N PRO A 5 -106.05 11.21 -40.05
CA PRO A 5 -106.82 11.54 -38.86
C PRO A 5 -107.35 12.97 -38.93
N GLN A 6 -108.64 13.14 -38.60
CA GLN A 6 -109.37 14.41 -38.60
C GLN A 6 -109.62 14.90 -37.17
N LYS A 7 -109.96 14.00 -36.25
CA LYS A 7 -110.17 14.33 -34.83
C LYS A 7 -109.60 13.26 -33.91
N LEU A 8 -109.07 13.69 -32.77
CA LEU A 8 -108.75 12.83 -31.63
C LEU A 8 -109.79 13.10 -30.52
N ILE A 9 -110.38 12.05 -29.99
CA ILE A 9 -111.36 12.10 -28.92
C ILE A 9 -110.87 11.27 -27.74
N LEU A 10 -110.90 11.85 -26.55
CA LEU A 10 -110.56 11.20 -25.28
C LEU A 10 -111.80 11.24 -24.38
N ILE A 11 -112.21 10.08 -23.88
CA ILE A 11 -113.30 9.95 -22.92
C ILE A 11 -112.74 9.24 -21.69
N ARG A 12 -112.70 9.90 -20.54
CA ARG A 12 -112.11 9.39 -19.28
C ARG A 12 -110.74 8.73 -19.49
N ALA A 13 -109.87 9.39 -20.25
CA ALA A 13 -108.58 8.86 -20.67
C ALA A 13 -107.44 9.85 -20.37
N GLY A 14 -106.38 9.37 -19.73
CA GLY A 14 -105.24 10.21 -19.32
C GLY A 14 -105.65 11.22 -18.26
N ARG A 15 -105.47 12.52 -18.53
CA ARG A 15 -105.92 13.63 -17.66
C ARG A 15 -107.26 14.24 -18.10
N TYR A 16 -107.91 13.67 -19.11
CA TYR A 16 -109.11 14.25 -19.72
C TYR A 16 -110.36 13.43 -19.35
N ASP A 17 -111.35 14.08 -18.76
CA ASP A 17 -112.70 13.51 -18.59
C ASP A 17 -113.41 13.43 -19.94
N TYR A 18 -113.30 14.48 -20.74
CA TYR A 18 -113.71 14.53 -22.14
C TYR A 18 -112.83 15.53 -22.90
N ALA A 19 -112.34 15.16 -24.08
CA ALA A 19 -111.67 16.09 -24.98
C ALA A 19 -111.92 15.71 -26.44
N GLU A 20 -112.24 16.70 -27.27
CA GLU A 20 -112.24 16.59 -28.73
C GLU A 20 -111.21 17.55 -29.31
N VAL A 21 -110.29 17.03 -30.11
CA VAL A 21 -109.16 17.77 -30.66
C VAL A 21 -109.17 17.61 -32.16
N GLU A 22 -109.28 18.73 -32.88
CA GLU A 22 -109.23 18.73 -34.34
C GLU A 22 -107.79 18.63 -34.84
N LEU A 23 -107.56 17.68 -35.75
CA LEU A 23 -106.25 17.34 -36.34
C LEU A 23 -106.15 17.77 -37.82
N SER A 24 -107.18 18.42 -38.36
CA SER A 24 -107.27 18.89 -39.75
C SER A 24 -106.45 20.17 -39.98
N GLY A 25 -105.12 20.07 -39.92
CA GLY A 25 -104.20 21.18 -40.21
C GLY A 25 -102.98 21.21 -39.29
N SER A 26 -102.25 22.34 -39.28
CA SER A 26 -101.13 22.54 -38.35
C SER A 26 -101.64 22.84 -36.94
N LEU A 27 -101.69 21.83 -36.07
CA LEU A 27 -102.05 21.98 -34.66
C LEU A 27 -100.82 22.41 -33.83
N GLN A 28 -100.90 23.56 -33.16
CA GLN A 28 -99.91 23.99 -32.15
C GLN A 28 -100.48 23.81 -30.74
N ILE A 29 -99.87 22.92 -29.94
CA ILE A 29 -100.32 22.64 -28.57
C ILE A 29 -99.56 23.54 -27.58
N VAL A 30 -100.19 24.64 -27.14
CA VAL A 30 -99.63 25.60 -26.16
C VAL A 30 -100.26 25.38 -24.78
N GLY A 31 -99.51 25.63 -23.70
CA GLY A 31 -99.91 25.26 -22.33
C GLY A 31 -98.70 25.00 -21.39
N PRO A 32 -98.87 25.08 -20.07
CA PRO A 32 -97.81 24.83 -19.08
C PRO A 32 -97.30 23.38 -19.08
N ASN A 33 -96.10 23.14 -18.53
CA ASN A 33 -95.58 21.78 -18.30
C ASN A 33 -96.55 20.96 -17.43
N ASN A 34 -96.71 19.66 -17.73
CA ASN A 34 -97.66 18.74 -17.08
C ASN A 34 -99.16 19.01 -17.31
N THR A 35 -99.56 19.82 -18.30
CA THR A 35 -101.00 20.07 -18.59
C THR A 35 -101.65 19.01 -19.50
N GLY A 36 -100.96 17.88 -19.76
CA GLY A 36 -101.48 16.81 -20.64
C GLY A 36 -101.12 16.91 -22.12
N LYS A 37 -100.23 17.83 -22.51
CA LYS A 37 -99.77 17.94 -23.91
C LYS A 37 -99.08 16.68 -24.41
N THR A 38 -98.13 16.17 -23.63
CA THR A 38 -97.41 14.94 -23.93
C THR A 38 -98.37 13.76 -23.96
N THR A 39 -99.39 13.77 -23.09
CA THR A 39 -100.49 12.80 -23.09
C THR A 39 -101.22 12.77 -24.42
N LEU A 40 -101.60 13.94 -24.94
CA LEU A 40 -102.30 14.08 -26.22
C LEU A 40 -101.41 13.63 -27.40
N ILE A 41 -100.14 14.05 -27.46
CA ILE A 41 -99.20 13.66 -28.52
C ILE A 41 -98.94 12.15 -28.50
N ASN A 42 -98.67 11.59 -27.32
CA ASN A 42 -98.40 10.15 -27.18
C ASN A 42 -99.61 9.29 -27.54
N THR A 43 -100.83 9.82 -27.41
CA THR A 43 -102.04 9.10 -27.82
C THR A 43 -102.01 8.71 -29.30
N LEU A 44 -101.35 9.49 -30.18
CA LEU A 44 -101.18 9.15 -31.61
C LEU A 44 -100.50 7.78 -31.83
N GLN A 45 -99.75 7.28 -30.84
CA GLN A 45 -99.19 5.94 -30.88
C GLN A 45 -100.29 4.86 -30.95
N PHE A 46 -101.44 5.06 -30.30
CA PHE A 46 -102.59 4.15 -30.38
C PHE A 46 -103.23 4.12 -31.78
N LEU A 47 -103.08 5.17 -32.58
CA LEU A 47 -103.54 5.19 -33.96
C LEU A 47 -102.58 4.43 -34.87
N TYR A 48 -101.29 4.80 -34.86
CA TYR A 48 -100.33 4.40 -35.89
C TYR A 48 -99.51 3.16 -35.57
N LEU A 49 -99.34 2.81 -34.29
CA LEU A 49 -98.56 1.63 -33.88
C LEU A 49 -99.51 0.44 -33.70
N ASP A 50 -99.31 -0.59 -34.52
CA ASP A 50 -100.12 -1.80 -34.58
C ASP A 50 -99.99 -2.70 -33.34
N ASP A 51 -98.84 -2.68 -32.66
CA ASP A 51 -98.56 -3.53 -31.51
C ASP A 51 -98.16 -2.68 -30.30
N ARG A 52 -98.73 -3.02 -29.13
CA ARG A 52 -98.39 -2.38 -27.86
C ARG A 52 -96.91 -2.51 -27.52
N ARG A 53 -96.27 -3.61 -27.91
CA ARG A 53 -94.82 -3.85 -27.70
C ARG A 53 -93.94 -2.82 -28.39
N HIS A 54 -94.46 -2.18 -29.43
CA HIS A 54 -93.74 -1.14 -30.16
C HIS A 54 -94.03 0.26 -29.62
N MET A 55 -95.08 0.43 -28.81
CA MET A 55 -95.41 1.71 -28.18
C MET A 55 -94.42 2.04 -27.06
N ASP A 56 -94.10 3.31 -26.91
CA ASP A 56 -93.22 3.82 -25.86
C ASP A 56 -93.82 5.10 -25.27
N PHE A 57 -94.41 4.95 -24.09
CA PHE A 57 -95.01 6.04 -23.33
C PHE A 57 -94.08 6.55 -22.20
N GLY A 58 -92.84 6.06 -22.12
CA GLY A 58 -91.90 6.37 -21.04
C GLY A 58 -92.23 5.75 -19.68
N HIS A 59 -93.25 4.88 -19.63
CA HIS A 59 -93.78 4.21 -18.43
C HIS A 59 -93.98 2.72 -18.70
N SER A 60 -94.20 1.93 -17.65
CA SER A 60 -94.51 0.50 -17.81
C SER A 60 -95.82 0.30 -18.61
N PRO A 61 -96.02 -0.85 -19.30
CA PRO A 61 -97.27 -1.14 -19.99
C PRO A 61 -98.49 -1.10 -19.06
N GLU A 62 -98.34 -1.49 -17.80
CA GLU A 62 -99.38 -1.47 -16.76
C GLU A 62 -99.69 -0.03 -16.32
N GLU A 63 -98.67 0.78 -16.07
CA GLU A 63 -98.82 2.20 -15.73
C GLU A 63 -99.49 2.99 -16.87
N THR A 64 -99.07 2.73 -18.11
CA THR A 64 -99.66 3.33 -19.30
C THR A 64 -101.15 2.96 -19.43
N ARG A 65 -101.47 1.68 -19.19
CA ARG A 65 -102.85 1.19 -19.23
C ARG A 65 -103.69 1.86 -18.15
N ASP A 66 -103.23 1.87 -16.90
CA ASP A 66 -103.97 2.45 -15.78
C ASP A 66 -104.16 3.97 -15.95
N TYR A 67 -103.23 4.63 -16.64
CA TYR A 67 -103.29 6.06 -16.94
C TYR A 67 -104.27 6.41 -18.08
N TYR A 68 -104.20 5.74 -19.23
CA TYR A 68 -105.08 6.03 -20.37
C TYR A 68 -106.43 5.32 -20.30
N PHE A 69 -106.50 4.18 -19.64
CA PHE A 69 -107.66 3.29 -19.59
C PHE A 69 -107.95 2.79 -18.17
N PRO A 70 -108.24 3.68 -17.20
CA PRO A 70 -108.46 3.29 -15.81
C PRO A 70 -109.63 2.31 -15.60
N ASN A 71 -110.63 2.30 -16.48
CA ASN A 71 -111.76 1.35 -16.42
C ASN A 71 -112.42 1.14 -17.79
N GLN A 72 -113.51 0.36 -17.83
CA GLN A 72 -114.24 0.01 -19.06
C GLN A 72 -114.97 1.17 -19.76
N TYR A 73 -115.05 2.33 -19.11
CA TYR A 73 -115.67 3.55 -19.62
C TYR A 73 -114.65 4.54 -20.18
N SER A 74 -113.39 4.13 -20.33
CA SER A 74 -112.30 4.93 -20.89
C SER A 74 -112.12 4.62 -22.37
N TYR A 75 -112.10 5.66 -23.20
CA TYR A 75 -111.96 5.55 -24.64
C TYR A 75 -110.93 6.54 -25.20
N VAL A 76 -110.16 6.05 -26.16
CA VAL A 76 -109.30 6.85 -27.04
C VAL A 76 -109.78 6.59 -28.46
N LEU A 77 -110.31 7.60 -29.14
CA LEU A 77 -110.93 7.46 -30.46
C LEU A 77 -110.28 8.40 -31.47
N PHE A 78 -110.21 7.96 -32.71
CA PHE A 78 -109.70 8.73 -33.83
C PHE A 78 -110.74 8.72 -34.95
N GLU A 79 -111.34 9.87 -35.24
CA GLU A 79 -112.08 10.06 -36.49
C GLU A 79 -111.08 10.25 -37.62
N CYS A 80 -111.10 9.36 -38.61
CA CYS A 80 -110.19 9.35 -39.74
C CYS A 80 -110.96 9.46 -41.06
N LEU A 81 -110.38 10.17 -42.03
CA LEU A 81 -110.84 10.15 -43.41
C LEU A 81 -110.02 9.11 -44.18
N GLY A 82 -110.64 7.98 -44.50
CA GLY A 82 -110.04 6.94 -45.34
C GLY A 82 -110.53 7.00 -46.79
N VAL A 83 -110.05 6.08 -47.63
CA VAL A 83 -110.45 5.95 -49.03
C VAL A 83 -111.95 5.68 -49.20
N ARG A 84 -112.57 4.99 -48.23
CA ARG A 84 -113.99 4.60 -48.22
C ARG A 84 -114.91 5.60 -47.53
N GLY A 85 -114.38 6.69 -47.01
CA GLY A 85 -115.13 7.69 -46.24
C GLY A 85 -114.62 7.82 -44.81
N LYS A 86 -115.43 8.49 -43.97
CA LYS A 86 -115.11 8.66 -42.55
C LYS A 86 -115.31 7.36 -41.79
N PHE A 87 -114.42 7.08 -40.87
CA PHE A 87 -114.54 5.98 -39.93
C PHE A 87 -113.89 6.38 -38.61
N VAL A 88 -114.21 5.65 -37.54
CA VAL A 88 -113.60 5.87 -36.24
C VAL A 88 -112.84 4.63 -35.81
N LEU A 89 -111.57 4.80 -35.46
CA LEU A 89 -110.75 3.79 -34.81
C LEU A 89 -110.73 4.08 -33.30
N GLY A 90 -111.04 3.09 -32.48
CA GLY A 90 -111.13 3.24 -31.04
C GLY A 90 -110.33 2.22 -30.26
N TRP A 91 -109.81 2.66 -29.12
CA TRP A 91 -109.35 1.82 -28.02
C TRP A 91 -110.23 2.03 -26.81
N ARG A 92 -110.60 0.94 -26.14
CA ARG A 92 -111.47 0.93 -24.97
C ARG A 92 -110.79 0.20 -23.82
N GLY A 93 -110.85 0.76 -22.61
CA GLY A 93 -110.43 0.05 -21.41
C GLY A 93 -111.28 -1.19 -21.12
N GLN A 94 -110.74 -2.14 -20.37
CA GLN A 94 -111.51 -3.29 -19.89
C GLN A 94 -111.62 -3.28 -18.37
N SER A 95 -112.59 -4.02 -17.82
CA SER A 95 -112.67 -4.21 -16.38
C SER A 95 -111.49 -5.08 -15.91
N LYS A 96 -111.04 -4.89 -14.66
CA LYS A 96 -109.94 -5.69 -14.08
C LYS A 96 -110.22 -7.21 -14.09
N ALA A 97 -111.50 -7.61 -14.12
CA ALA A 97 -111.93 -9.01 -14.21
C ALA A 97 -111.83 -9.62 -15.63
N ALA A 98 -111.79 -8.78 -16.68
CA ALA A 98 -111.79 -9.21 -18.08
C ALA A 98 -110.40 -9.24 -18.73
N GLY A 99 -109.34 -9.33 -17.92
CA GLY A 99 -107.95 -9.41 -18.42
C GLY A 99 -107.23 -8.07 -18.56
N GLY A 100 -107.87 -6.95 -18.20
CA GLY A 100 -107.26 -5.62 -18.02
C GLY A 100 -106.81 -4.90 -19.31
N GLU A 101 -106.40 -5.63 -20.34
CA GLU A 101 -105.88 -5.06 -21.58
C GLU A 101 -106.95 -4.29 -22.38
N PRO A 102 -106.65 -3.11 -22.97
CA PRO A 102 -107.62 -2.35 -23.72
C PRO A 102 -107.93 -3.03 -25.07
N GLU A 103 -109.21 -3.05 -25.43
CA GLU A 103 -109.72 -3.63 -26.66
C GLU A 103 -109.76 -2.59 -27.78
N ARG A 104 -109.47 -3.03 -29.01
CA ARG A 104 -109.49 -2.20 -30.21
C ARG A 104 -110.74 -2.47 -31.02
N PHE A 105 -111.29 -1.44 -31.63
CA PHE A 105 -112.43 -1.58 -32.52
C PHE A 105 -112.43 -0.47 -33.58
N HIS A 106 -113.22 -0.66 -34.63
CA HIS A 106 -113.53 0.40 -35.57
C HIS A 106 -115.00 0.34 -35.99
N TYR A 107 -115.52 1.45 -36.50
CA TYR A 107 -116.84 1.53 -37.13
C TYR A 107 -116.82 2.61 -38.22
N GLU A 108 -117.73 2.53 -39.17
CA GLU A 108 -117.88 3.45 -40.29
C GLU A 108 -118.77 4.66 -39.92
N GLY A 109 -118.43 5.83 -40.44
CA GLY A 109 -119.11 7.09 -40.15
C GLY A 109 -118.32 8.04 -39.24
N PRO A 110 -118.83 9.27 -39.04
CA PRO A 110 -118.22 10.25 -38.16
C PRO A 110 -118.44 9.91 -36.68
N TYR A 111 -117.60 10.49 -35.81
CA TYR A 111 -117.81 10.42 -34.38
C TYR A 111 -119.04 11.25 -33.97
N ASP A 112 -119.88 10.67 -33.10
CA ASP A 112 -121.00 11.33 -32.45
C ASP A 112 -120.92 11.09 -30.93
N SER A 113 -120.91 12.16 -30.14
CA SER A 113 -120.81 12.07 -28.68
C SER A 113 -122.03 11.37 -28.06
N ALA A 114 -123.21 11.46 -28.68
CA ALA A 114 -124.44 10.81 -28.19
C ALA A 114 -124.40 9.27 -28.27
N ASP A 115 -123.51 8.72 -29.10
CA ASP A 115 -123.26 7.27 -29.18
C ASP A 115 -122.55 6.75 -27.93
N PHE A 116 -121.69 7.57 -27.31
CA PHE A 116 -120.85 7.19 -26.17
C PHE A 116 -121.36 7.75 -24.84
N LEU A 117 -121.98 8.92 -24.85
CA LEU A 117 -122.47 9.63 -23.66
C LEU A 117 -124.00 9.60 -23.57
N THR A 118 -124.49 9.55 -22.34
CA THR A 118 -125.91 9.73 -21.99
C THR A 118 -126.26 11.22 -21.91
N GLU A 119 -127.54 11.56 -21.81
CA GLU A 119 -128.01 12.95 -21.64
C GLU A 119 -127.49 13.63 -20.35
N GLN A 120 -126.93 12.85 -19.41
CA GLN A 120 -126.32 13.30 -18.16
C GLN A 120 -124.78 13.31 -18.21
N ASP A 121 -124.19 13.30 -19.40
CA ASP A 121 -122.73 13.23 -19.65
C ASP A 121 -122.03 12.01 -19.01
N GLN A 122 -122.78 10.96 -18.69
CA GLN A 122 -122.22 9.68 -18.25
C GLN A 122 -121.94 8.77 -19.43
N VAL A 123 -120.79 8.10 -19.43
CA VAL A 123 -120.40 7.12 -20.45
C VAL A 123 -121.34 5.91 -20.39
N ARG A 124 -121.90 5.54 -21.55
CA ARG A 124 -122.80 4.39 -21.70
C ARG A 124 -122.07 3.06 -21.46
N GLU A 125 -122.82 2.04 -21.11
CA GLU A 125 -122.29 0.68 -21.02
C GLU A 125 -121.72 0.21 -22.37
N PRO A 126 -120.54 -0.45 -22.41
CA PRO A 126 -119.91 -0.82 -23.67
C PRO A 126 -120.77 -1.70 -24.58
N LYS A 127 -121.60 -2.58 -24.01
CA LYS A 127 -122.57 -3.39 -24.78
C LYS A 127 -123.64 -2.53 -25.46
N ALA A 128 -124.07 -1.45 -24.82
CA ALA A 128 -125.03 -0.51 -25.40
C ALA A 128 -124.39 0.32 -26.53
N ILE A 129 -123.11 0.69 -26.38
CA ILE A 129 -122.34 1.38 -27.42
C ILE A 129 -122.16 0.49 -28.65
N SER A 130 -121.69 -0.76 -28.47
CA SER A 130 -121.54 -1.71 -29.58
C SER A 130 -122.87 -2.02 -30.28
N ALA A 131 -123.98 -2.10 -29.53
CA ALA A 131 -125.30 -2.31 -30.11
C ALA A 131 -125.75 -1.13 -30.98
N ARG A 132 -125.54 0.12 -30.54
CA ARG A 132 -125.84 1.32 -31.32
C ARG A 132 -124.99 1.43 -32.59
N LEU A 133 -123.70 1.12 -32.46
CA LEU A 133 -122.75 1.19 -33.57
C LEU A 133 -122.81 -0.03 -34.51
N SER A 134 -123.62 -1.05 -34.19
CA SER A 134 -123.75 -2.24 -35.03
C SER A 134 -124.23 -1.92 -36.46
N GLY A 135 -125.13 -0.95 -36.62
CA GLY A 135 -125.58 -0.45 -37.93
C GLY A 135 -124.53 0.34 -38.72
N ARG A 136 -123.38 0.63 -38.09
CA ARG A 136 -122.22 1.34 -38.64
C ARG A 136 -121.02 0.39 -38.80
N ASN A 137 -121.24 -0.91 -38.97
CA ASN A 137 -120.18 -1.91 -39.16
C ASN A 137 -119.15 -1.97 -38.00
N TYR A 138 -119.61 -1.81 -36.75
CA TYR A 138 -118.75 -1.96 -35.57
C TYR A 138 -118.06 -3.33 -35.55
N THR A 139 -116.72 -3.32 -35.54
CA THR A 139 -115.89 -4.52 -35.59
C THR A 139 -114.73 -4.43 -34.61
N ALA A 140 -114.59 -5.43 -33.74
CA ALA A 140 -113.45 -5.57 -32.83
C ALA A 140 -112.21 -6.07 -33.58
N LEU A 141 -111.06 -5.43 -33.35
CA LEU A 141 -109.77 -5.80 -33.93
C LEU A 141 -109.02 -6.71 -32.93
N LYS A 142 -108.86 -7.98 -33.27
CA LYS A 142 -108.34 -9.00 -32.34
C LYS A 142 -106.82 -9.10 -32.38
N SER A 143 -106.20 -8.74 -33.51
CA SER A 143 -104.77 -8.85 -33.70
C SER A 143 -104.11 -7.52 -34.10
N ALA A 144 -102.80 -7.42 -33.87
CA ALA A 144 -101.99 -6.32 -34.40
C ALA A 144 -102.00 -6.30 -35.95
N GLN A 145 -102.10 -7.47 -36.58
CA GLN A 145 -102.20 -7.58 -38.02
C GLN A 145 -103.49 -6.95 -38.55
N ASP A 146 -104.64 -7.17 -37.91
CA ASP A 146 -105.93 -6.58 -38.31
C ASP A 146 -105.87 -5.05 -38.26
N HIS A 147 -105.22 -4.50 -37.23
CA HIS A 147 -105.00 -3.06 -37.09
C HIS A 147 -104.06 -2.53 -38.18
N ARG A 148 -102.94 -3.21 -38.46
CA ARG A 148 -102.03 -2.85 -39.57
C ARG A 148 -102.76 -2.87 -40.92
N GLU A 149 -103.53 -3.91 -41.20
CA GLU A 149 -104.28 -4.07 -42.45
C GLU A 149 -105.35 -2.98 -42.61
N LEU A 150 -106.00 -2.58 -41.52
CA LEU A 150 -106.96 -1.47 -41.52
C LEU A 150 -106.29 -0.12 -41.86
N LEU A 151 -105.07 0.15 -41.39
CA LEU A 151 -104.38 1.43 -41.62
C LEU A 151 -103.81 1.58 -43.03
N LEU A 152 -103.32 0.48 -43.61
CA LEU A 152 -102.65 0.46 -44.90
C LEU A 152 -103.65 0.54 -46.07
N GLN A 153 -103.13 0.80 -47.27
CA GLN A 153 -103.93 0.74 -48.49
C GLN A 153 -104.17 -0.73 -48.87
N ALA A 154 -105.41 -1.07 -49.24
CA ALA A 154 -105.76 -2.40 -49.72
C ALA A 154 -105.06 -2.67 -51.07
N THR A 155 -104.10 -3.60 -51.10
CA THR A 155 -103.35 -3.99 -52.30
C THR A 155 -103.98 -5.16 -53.08
N LYS A 156 -104.96 -5.85 -52.49
CA LYS A 156 -105.74 -6.93 -53.13
C LYS A 156 -107.23 -6.60 -52.97
N GLY A 157 -108.03 -6.71 -54.02
CA GLY A 157 -109.37 -6.13 -54.20
C GLY A 157 -110.48 -6.46 -53.16
N GLU A 158 -110.19 -7.19 -52.10
CA GLU A 158 -111.12 -7.53 -51.00
C GLU A 158 -110.62 -7.09 -49.60
N GLY A 159 -109.57 -6.26 -49.51
CA GLY A 159 -109.02 -5.82 -48.22
C GLY A 159 -109.83 -4.70 -47.55
N GLN A 160 -109.93 -4.70 -46.21
CA GLN A 160 -110.60 -3.65 -45.40
C GLN A 160 -109.74 -2.39 -45.17
N GLY A 161 -108.65 -2.21 -45.93
CA GLY A 161 -107.69 -1.13 -45.73
C GLY A 161 -108.26 0.26 -46.00
N THR A 162 -108.16 1.16 -45.02
CA THR A 162 -108.68 2.53 -45.08
C THR A 162 -107.70 3.52 -45.71
N GLY A 163 -106.42 3.15 -45.84
CA GLY A 163 -105.39 3.99 -46.46
C GLY A 163 -105.05 5.25 -45.67
N VAL A 164 -105.21 5.24 -44.35
CA VAL A 164 -104.76 6.32 -43.45
C VAL A 164 -103.24 6.48 -43.48
N VAL A 165 -102.50 5.37 -43.63
CA VAL A 165 -101.06 5.37 -43.81
C VAL A 165 -100.75 5.11 -45.29
N ALA A 166 -100.40 6.17 -46.01
CA ALA A 166 -100.05 6.12 -47.43
C ALA A 166 -98.57 5.79 -47.61
N LEU A 167 -98.25 4.51 -47.79
CA LEU A 167 -96.91 4.04 -48.16
C LEU A 167 -96.91 3.58 -49.62
N ARG A 168 -95.81 3.81 -50.35
CA ARG A 168 -95.62 3.24 -51.70
C ARG A 168 -95.52 1.72 -51.68
N ASP A 169 -95.01 1.18 -50.59
CA ASP A 169 -94.80 -0.24 -50.36
C ASP A 169 -95.22 -0.57 -48.92
N ASN A 170 -96.21 -1.45 -48.78
CA ASN A 170 -96.77 -1.88 -47.50
C ASN A 170 -95.74 -2.65 -46.64
N ASP A 171 -94.67 -3.19 -47.24
CA ASP A 171 -93.58 -3.87 -46.53
C ASP A 171 -92.68 -2.88 -45.78
N LYS A 172 -92.74 -1.59 -46.10
CA LYS A 172 -92.02 -0.53 -45.37
C LYS A 172 -92.72 -0.08 -44.09
N TYR A 173 -93.90 -0.62 -43.77
CA TYR A 173 -94.66 -0.26 -42.56
C TYR A 173 -93.84 -0.37 -41.26
N PRO A 174 -93.00 -1.41 -41.02
CA PRO A 174 -92.13 -1.45 -39.85
C PRO A 174 -91.18 -0.25 -39.75
N HIS A 175 -90.63 0.21 -40.87
CA HIS A 175 -89.72 1.36 -40.88
C HIS A 175 -90.45 2.69 -40.66
N PHE A 176 -91.67 2.82 -41.21
CA PHE A 176 -92.57 3.94 -40.91
C PHE A 176 -92.88 3.99 -39.42
N ARG A 177 -93.23 2.84 -38.82
CA ARG A 177 -93.51 2.70 -37.40
C ARG A 177 -92.34 3.15 -36.54
N GLU A 178 -91.12 2.69 -36.81
CA GLU A 178 -89.92 3.11 -36.05
C GLU A 178 -89.58 4.59 -36.23
N THR A 179 -89.78 5.14 -37.43
CA THR A 179 -89.54 6.56 -37.69
C THR A 179 -90.52 7.43 -36.93
N LEU A 180 -91.81 7.07 -36.96
CA LEU A 180 -92.86 7.78 -36.23
C LEU A 180 -92.65 7.66 -34.72
N LYS A 181 -92.32 6.46 -34.22
CA LYS A 181 -91.98 6.25 -32.80
C LYS A 181 -90.88 7.21 -32.35
N ASN A 182 -89.77 7.29 -33.09
CA ASN A 182 -88.65 8.15 -32.71
C ASN A 182 -89.00 9.65 -32.77
N LEU A 183 -89.86 10.06 -33.70
CA LEU A 183 -90.37 11.43 -33.78
C LEU A 183 -91.30 11.77 -32.62
N LEU A 184 -92.23 10.87 -32.27
CA LEU A 184 -93.17 11.06 -31.16
C LEU A 184 -92.47 11.03 -29.79
N CYS A 185 -91.48 10.14 -29.63
CA CYS A 185 -90.75 9.99 -28.36
C CYS A 185 -89.64 11.02 -28.17
N LEU A 186 -89.44 11.96 -29.11
CA LEU A 186 -88.37 12.98 -29.10
C LEU A 186 -86.98 12.40 -28.78
N SER A 187 -86.74 11.14 -29.15
CA SER A 187 -85.39 10.58 -29.12
C SER A 187 -84.50 11.42 -30.04
N THR A 188 -83.27 11.72 -29.62
CA THR A 188 -82.31 12.52 -30.40
C THR A 188 -82.09 11.87 -31.77
N ILE A 189 -82.88 12.27 -32.76
CA ILE A 189 -82.65 11.95 -34.16
C ILE A 189 -81.68 13.00 -34.68
N THR A 190 -80.51 12.56 -35.15
CA THR A 190 -79.58 13.50 -35.78
C THR A 190 -80.18 13.98 -37.10
N GLN A 191 -79.75 15.16 -37.56
CA GLN A 191 -80.22 15.73 -38.84
C GLN A 191 -80.03 14.74 -40.01
N ASP A 192 -78.90 14.03 -40.03
CA ASP A 192 -78.61 13.01 -41.05
C ASP A 192 -79.55 11.81 -40.94
N GLN A 193 -79.81 11.32 -39.73
CA GLN A 193 -80.76 10.23 -39.51
C GLN A 193 -82.19 10.63 -39.90
N MET A 194 -82.59 11.88 -39.64
CA MET A 194 -83.90 12.38 -40.03
C MET A 194 -84.01 12.46 -41.55
N ARG A 195 -82.99 13.01 -42.23
CA ARG A 195 -82.93 13.08 -43.68
C ARG A 195 -83.00 11.70 -44.31
N ASP A 196 -82.16 10.77 -43.88
CA ASP A 196 -82.07 9.44 -44.49
C ASP A 196 -83.36 8.62 -44.28
N ARG A 197 -84.03 8.77 -43.13
CA ARG A 197 -85.34 8.14 -42.88
C ARG A 197 -86.46 8.75 -43.72
N LEU A 198 -86.50 10.08 -43.86
CA LEU A 198 -87.48 10.74 -44.74
C LEU A 198 -87.27 10.35 -46.20
N LEU A 199 -86.02 10.27 -46.67
CA LEU A 199 -85.68 9.82 -48.02
C LEU A 199 -86.08 8.35 -48.25
N MET A 200 -85.87 7.47 -47.26
CA MET A 200 -86.28 6.07 -47.30
C MET A 200 -87.82 5.92 -47.41
N LEU A 201 -88.58 6.70 -46.62
CA LEU A 201 -90.05 6.72 -46.67
C LEU A 201 -90.56 7.27 -48.01
N ALA A 202 -89.90 8.29 -48.56
CA ALA A 202 -90.20 8.82 -49.88
C ALA A 202 -89.79 7.86 -51.02
N GLY A 203 -89.01 6.82 -50.71
CA GLY A 203 -88.49 5.86 -51.68
C GLY A 203 -87.45 6.47 -52.63
N LEU A 204 -86.70 7.49 -52.17
CA LEU A 204 -85.63 8.13 -52.93
C LEU A 204 -84.28 7.43 -52.66
N PRO A 205 -83.51 7.06 -53.70
CA PRO A 205 -82.22 6.39 -53.52
C PRO A 205 -81.17 7.35 -52.94
N THR A 206 -80.52 6.95 -51.85
CA THR A 206 -79.45 7.72 -51.16
C THR A 206 -78.06 7.54 -51.78
N GLU A 207 -77.92 6.69 -52.80
CA GLU A 207 -76.63 6.25 -53.34
C GLU A 207 -76.06 7.14 -54.47
N LYS A 208 -76.78 8.18 -54.91
CA LYS A 208 -76.29 9.11 -55.94
C LYS A 208 -76.07 10.50 -55.37
N TYR A 209 -74.80 10.88 -55.19
CA TYR A 209 -74.41 12.26 -54.92
C TYR A 209 -74.66 13.11 -56.17
N ALA A 210 -75.27 14.29 -56.00
CA ALA A 210 -75.55 15.22 -57.10
C ALA A 210 -74.32 16.03 -57.56
N LEU A 211 -73.20 16.00 -56.82
CA LEU A 211 -71.99 16.76 -57.14
C LEU A 211 -70.74 16.06 -56.60
N ASP A 212 -69.83 15.64 -57.48
CA ASP A 212 -68.52 15.11 -57.09
C ASP A 212 -67.46 16.22 -57.17
N VAL A 213 -67.14 16.79 -56.02
CA VAL A 213 -66.14 17.87 -55.86
C VAL A 213 -64.75 17.43 -56.34
N ARG A 214 -64.45 16.12 -56.29
CA ARG A 214 -63.16 15.58 -56.72
C ARG A 214 -63.00 15.61 -58.24
N GLU A 215 -64.10 15.39 -58.95
CA GLU A 215 -64.16 15.48 -60.41
C GLU A 215 -64.11 16.93 -60.90
N LEU A 216 -64.70 17.87 -60.14
CA LEU A 216 -64.70 19.31 -60.48
C LEU A 216 -63.36 20.04 -60.25
N PHE A 217 -62.60 19.67 -59.21
CA PHE A 217 -61.42 20.45 -58.77
C PHE A 217 -60.09 19.70 -58.84
N GLY A 218 -60.08 18.42 -59.22
CA GLY A 218 -58.89 17.64 -59.55
C GLY A 218 -57.71 17.80 -58.57
N GLU A 219 -56.57 18.27 -59.07
CA GLU A 219 -55.31 18.39 -58.31
C GLU A 219 -55.32 19.50 -57.25
N ASP A 220 -56.11 20.57 -57.44
CA ASP A 220 -56.19 21.68 -56.48
C ASP A 220 -56.85 21.24 -55.18
N TYR A 221 -57.85 20.35 -55.28
CA TYR A 221 -58.48 19.73 -54.12
C TYR A 221 -57.45 18.92 -53.30
N GLU A 222 -56.66 18.08 -53.96
CA GLU A 222 -55.60 17.29 -53.32
C GLU A 222 -54.48 18.17 -52.75
N ARG A 223 -54.16 19.30 -53.40
CA ARG A 223 -53.20 20.29 -52.87
C ARG A 223 -53.73 20.94 -51.59
N ILE A 224 -54.97 21.40 -51.59
CA ILE A 224 -55.61 22.04 -50.42
C ILE A 224 -55.74 21.05 -49.26
N LEU A 225 -56.11 19.79 -49.53
CA LEU A 225 -56.13 18.72 -48.53
C LEU A 225 -54.75 18.49 -47.91
N ARG A 226 -53.70 18.39 -48.74
CA ARG A 226 -52.32 18.24 -48.23
C ARG A 226 -51.89 19.43 -47.39
N LEU A 227 -52.22 20.66 -47.79
CA LEU A 227 -51.93 21.87 -47.02
C LEU A 227 -52.70 21.89 -45.69
N LYS A 228 -53.98 21.52 -45.71
CA LYS A 228 -54.80 21.39 -44.50
C LYS A 228 -54.20 20.36 -43.55
N HIS A 229 -53.82 19.18 -44.03
CA HIS A 229 -53.19 18.15 -43.21
C HIS A 229 -51.85 18.60 -42.62
N LYS A 230 -51.00 19.28 -43.41
CA LYS A 230 -49.76 19.87 -42.91
C LYS A 230 -50.02 20.92 -41.83
N LEU A 231 -51.00 21.80 -42.03
CA LEU A 231 -51.36 22.84 -41.07
C LEU A 231 -51.95 22.27 -39.79
N VAL A 232 -52.82 21.26 -39.87
CA VAL A 232 -53.36 20.56 -38.69
C VAL A 232 -52.24 19.87 -37.93
N ARG A 233 -51.31 19.19 -38.62
CA ARG A 233 -50.14 18.58 -37.99
C ARG A 233 -49.25 19.63 -37.32
N PHE A 234 -49.00 20.75 -37.98
CA PHE A 234 -48.22 21.85 -37.42
C PHE A 234 -48.88 22.43 -36.17
N LYS A 235 -50.19 22.72 -36.22
CA LYS A 235 -50.96 23.19 -35.06
C LYS A 235 -50.95 22.20 -33.90
N LYS A 236 -51.08 20.90 -34.18
CA LYS A 236 -51.00 19.84 -33.16
C LYS A 236 -49.67 19.87 -32.40
N HIS A 237 -48.57 20.23 -33.07
CA HIS A 237 -47.22 20.25 -32.51
C HIS A 237 -46.69 21.66 -32.24
N GLN A 238 -47.55 22.68 -32.28
CA GLN A 238 -47.15 24.09 -32.19
C GLN A 238 -46.31 24.38 -30.94
N GLY A 239 -46.75 23.90 -29.76
CA GLY A 239 -46.01 24.12 -28.52
C GLY A 239 -44.61 23.50 -28.51
N GLN A 240 -44.38 22.37 -29.20
CA GLN A 240 -43.05 21.76 -29.33
C GLN A 240 -42.15 22.57 -30.26
N VAL A 241 -42.72 23.12 -31.33
CA VAL A 241 -41.99 23.98 -32.28
C VAL A 241 -41.60 25.29 -31.62
N GLU A 242 -42.51 25.92 -30.87
CA GLU A 242 -42.24 27.15 -30.11
C GLU A 242 -41.11 26.93 -29.09
N GLN A 243 -41.18 25.83 -28.31
CA GLN A 243 -40.11 25.46 -27.39
C GLN A 243 -38.75 25.26 -28.08
N LEU A 244 -38.74 24.62 -29.26
CA LEU A 244 -37.51 24.42 -30.02
C LEU A 244 -36.93 25.75 -30.52
N VAL A 245 -37.77 26.64 -31.04
CA VAL A 245 -37.37 27.97 -31.52
C VAL A 245 -36.81 28.79 -30.36
N ASP A 246 -37.50 28.82 -29.21
CA ASP A 246 -37.05 29.53 -28.02
C ASP A 246 -35.72 28.98 -27.50
N THR A 247 -35.56 27.66 -27.50
CA THR A 247 -34.33 27.01 -27.06
C THR A 247 -33.17 27.33 -28.00
N CYS A 248 -33.40 27.31 -29.31
CA CYS A 248 -32.40 27.71 -30.30
C CYS A 248 -32.01 29.19 -30.12
N ALA A 249 -32.97 30.09 -29.94
CA ALA A 249 -32.70 31.51 -29.71
C ALA A 249 -31.89 31.74 -28.42
N ARG A 250 -32.24 31.06 -27.32
CA ARG A 250 -31.46 31.09 -26.05
C ARG A 250 -30.04 30.58 -26.26
N ARG A 251 -29.87 29.45 -26.95
CA ARG A 251 -28.55 28.88 -27.26
C ARG A 251 -27.71 29.87 -28.06
N ASP A 252 -28.28 30.52 -29.07
CA ASP A 252 -27.54 31.44 -29.94
C ASP A 252 -27.14 32.71 -29.18
N THR A 253 -28.01 33.20 -28.28
CA THR A 253 -27.70 34.30 -27.34
C THR A 253 -26.54 33.95 -26.41
N LEU A 254 -26.57 32.75 -25.81
CA LEU A 254 -25.50 32.27 -24.92
C LEU A 254 -24.18 32.09 -25.68
N ARG A 255 -24.23 31.55 -26.91
CA ARG A 255 -23.04 31.42 -27.78
C ARG A 255 -22.45 32.78 -28.11
N GLY A 256 -23.27 33.76 -28.47
CA GLY A 256 -22.82 35.13 -28.70
C GLY A 256 -22.10 35.70 -27.47
N GLY A 257 -22.69 35.54 -26.29
CA GLY A 257 -22.09 35.98 -25.03
C GLY A 257 -20.77 35.27 -24.71
N LEU A 258 -20.68 33.96 -24.96
CA LEU A 258 -19.46 33.16 -24.76
C LEU A 258 -18.33 33.63 -25.68
N ILE A 259 -18.62 33.82 -26.96
CA ILE A 259 -17.64 34.27 -27.96
C ILE A 259 -17.09 35.64 -27.57
N TYR A 260 -17.96 36.58 -27.19
CA TYR A 260 -17.55 37.90 -26.73
C TYR A 260 -16.64 37.82 -25.50
N ARG A 261 -17.06 37.11 -24.44
CA ARG A 261 -16.28 36.96 -23.20
C ARG A 261 -14.94 36.28 -23.46
N TRP A 262 -14.91 35.26 -24.31
CA TRP A 262 -13.68 34.58 -24.69
C TRP A 262 -12.72 35.55 -25.40
N SER A 263 -13.23 36.33 -26.36
CA SER A 263 -12.42 37.31 -27.09
C SER A 263 -11.86 38.40 -26.16
N ASP A 264 -12.68 38.92 -25.24
CA ASP A 264 -12.25 39.91 -24.24
C ASP A 264 -11.20 39.35 -23.28
N LEU A 265 -11.44 38.17 -22.69
CA LEU A 265 -10.50 37.52 -21.79
C LEU A 265 -9.19 37.14 -22.48
N LYS A 266 -9.27 36.63 -23.70
CA LYS A 266 -8.09 36.31 -24.51
C LYS A 266 -7.25 37.56 -24.75
N GLY A 267 -7.86 38.66 -25.17
CA GLY A 267 -7.15 39.94 -25.36
C GLY A 267 -6.52 40.46 -24.07
N LYS A 268 -7.24 40.41 -22.95
CA LYS A 268 -6.70 40.80 -21.62
C LYS A 268 -5.51 39.93 -21.19
N ARG A 269 -5.60 38.62 -21.42
CA ARG A 269 -4.53 37.67 -21.13
C ARG A 269 -3.30 37.96 -21.98
N GLU A 270 -3.48 38.14 -23.29
CA GLU A 270 -2.38 38.45 -24.21
C GLU A 270 -1.69 39.76 -23.83
N ALA A 271 -2.47 40.81 -23.50
CA ALA A 271 -1.92 42.08 -23.03
C ALA A 271 -1.15 41.93 -21.70
N PHE A 272 -1.69 41.15 -20.75
CA PHE A 272 -1.02 40.85 -19.48
C PHE A 272 0.29 40.08 -19.71
N GLU A 273 0.26 39.03 -20.52
CA GLU A 273 1.44 38.23 -20.88
C GLU A 273 2.50 39.12 -21.55
N GLN A 274 2.13 39.94 -22.53
CA GLN A 274 3.05 40.85 -23.21
C GLN A 274 3.68 41.86 -22.23
N ALA A 275 2.88 42.50 -21.37
CA ALA A 275 3.37 43.46 -20.38
C ALA A 275 4.32 42.84 -19.35
N HIS A 276 4.11 41.56 -19.00
CA HIS A 276 4.88 40.87 -17.97
C HIS A 276 6.03 40.03 -18.54
N THR A 277 6.05 39.70 -19.83
CA THR A 277 7.11 38.90 -20.45
C THR A 277 8.46 39.59 -20.32
N THR A 278 8.55 40.87 -20.67
CA THR A 278 9.80 41.65 -20.54
C THR A 278 10.26 41.74 -19.07
N LYS A 279 9.31 41.87 -18.13
CA LYS A 279 9.61 41.92 -16.70
C LYS A 279 10.12 40.58 -16.18
N VAL A 280 9.48 39.47 -16.57
CA VAL A 280 9.89 38.11 -16.19
C VAL A 280 11.25 37.77 -16.80
N GLU A 281 11.49 38.11 -18.07
CA GLU A 281 12.81 37.93 -18.69
C GLU A 281 13.89 38.75 -17.99
N GLY A 282 13.60 40.02 -17.66
CA GLY A 282 14.51 40.87 -16.89
C GLY A 282 14.83 40.27 -15.52
N LEU A 283 13.82 39.80 -14.79
CA LEU A 283 14.01 39.13 -13.51
C LEU A 283 14.80 37.82 -13.64
N LYS A 284 14.58 37.03 -14.69
CA LYS A 284 15.34 35.81 -14.98
C LYS A 284 16.80 36.12 -15.28
N ARG A 285 17.10 37.13 -16.11
CA ARG A 285 18.48 37.58 -16.37
C ARG A 285 19.16 38.04 -15.08
N ASN A 286 18.49 38.87 -14.28
CA ASN A 286 19.02 39.33 -13.00
C ASN A 286 19.27 38.17 -12.01
N ALA A 287 18.39 37.16 -12.00
CA ALA A 287 18.56 35.97 -11.17
C ALA A 287 19.76 35.12 -11.61
N LEU A 288 19.95 34.94 -12.92
CA LEU A 288 21.10 34.24 -13.52
C LEU A 288 22.42 34.97 -13.22
N GLU A 289 22.47 36.29 -13.43
CA GLU A 289 23.64 37.09 -13.10
C GLU A 289 23.97 37.03 -11.61
N ALA A 290 22.96 37.13 -10.74
CA ALA A 290 23.15 37.00 -9.31
C ALA A 290 23.63 35.60 -8.91
N ALA A 291 23.18 34.54 -9.58
CA ALA A 291 23.64 33.17 -9.35
C ALA A 291 25.11 33.01 -9.76
N GLY A 292 25.49 33.49 -10.94
CA GLY A 292 26.89 33.47 -11.41
C GLY A 292 27.82 34.24 -10.46
N ARG A 293 27.40 35.42 -9.99
CA ARG A 293 28.16 36.19 -8.99
C ARG A 293 28.32 35.45 -7.65
N ILE A 294 27.29 34.74 -7.20
CA ILE A 294 27.38 33.92 -5.97
C ILE A 294 28.39 32.79 -6.16
N GLN A 295 28.39 32.12 -7.31
CA GLN A 295 29.32 31.03 -7.60
C GLN A 295 30.79 31.52 -7.60
N ILE A 296 31.06 32.66 -8.24
CA ILE A 296 32.39 33.29 -8.23
C ILE A 296 32.81 33.66 -6.80
N LEU A 297 31.93 34.27 -6.01
CA LEU A 297 32.23 34.59 -4.61
C LEU A 297 32.45 33.33 -3.75
N GLN A 298 31.75 32.23 -4.04
CA GLN A 298 31.93 30.96 -3.35
C GLN A 298 33.29 30.33 -3.67
N SER A 299 33.72 30.32 -4.93
CA SER A 299 35.06 29.84 -5.29
C SER A 299 36.14 30.70 -4.62
N GLU A 300 35.99 32.02 -4.66
CA GLU A 300 36.94 32.94 -4.05
C GLU A 300 37.03 32.79 -2.51
N VAL A 301 35.92 32.46 -1.84
CA VAL A 301 35.92 32.13 -0.40
C VAL A 301 36.59 30.78 -0.13
N ASN A 302 36.39 29.79 -1.02
CA ASN A 302 37.01 28.48 -0.88
C ASN A 302 38.53 28.55 -1.09
N ASP A 303 39.00 29.28 -2.11
CA ASP A 303 40.43 29.50 -2.36
C ASP A 303 41.09 30.21 -1.18
N ARG A 304 40.44 31.23 -0.60
CA ARG A 304 40.95 31.89 0.62
C ARG A 304 40.97 30.95 1.83
N ARG A 305 40.04 30.00 1.93
CA ARG A 305 40.03 29.00 3.00
C ARG A 305 41.15 27.98 2.84
N THR A 306 41.47 27.54 1.61
CA THR A 306 42.60 26.63 1.39
C THR A 306 43.92 27.31 1.70
N GLU A 307 44.08 28.58 1.34
CA GLU A 307 45.23 29.41 1.78
C GLU A 307 45.32 29.51 3.31
N ALA A 308 44.20 29.75 4.01
CA ALA A 308 44.21 29.79 5.47
C ALA A 308 44.59 28.43 6.10
N SER A 309 44.10 27.32 5.54
CA SER A 309 44.48 25.98 5.99
C SER A 309 45.98 25.72 5.83
N SER A 310 46.58 26.10 4.70
CA SER A 310 48.02 25.91 4.49
C SER A 310 48.87 26.74 5.47
N PHE A 311 48.46 27.98 5.78
CA PHE A 311 49.12 28.76 6.84
C PHE A 311 48.92 28.16 8.25
N SER A 312 47.78 27.51 8.51
CA SER A 312 47.56 26.82 9.79
C SER A 312 48.42 25.56 9.92
N GLU A 313 48.61 24.81 8.83
CA GLU A 313 49.48 23.63 8.80
C GLU A 313 50.95 24.02 9.00
N THR A 314 51.43 25.06 8.31
CA THR A 314 52.81 25.55 8.48
C THR A 314 53.03 26.07 9.90
N LYS A 315 52.08 26.82 10.47
CA LYS A 315 52.10 27.22 11.88
C LYS A 315 52.22 26.01 12.81
N GLY A 316 51.38 24.98 12.61
CA GLY A 316 51.40 23.77 13.43
C GLY A 316 52.73 23.01 13.36
N GLY A 317 53.30 22.90 12.17
CA GLY A 317 54.62 22.30 11.95
C GLY A 317 55.74 23.07 12.67
N LEU A 318 55.79 24.39 12.49
CA LEU A 318 56.78 25.26 13.12
C LEU A 318 56.66 25.27 14.65
N GLN A 319 55.44 25.29 15.19
CA GLN A 319 55.20 25.21 16.63
C GLN A 319 55.71 23.89 17.21
N THR A 320 55.52 22.78 16.49
CA THR A 320 56.00 21.46 16.92
C THR A 320 57.52 21.42 16.97
N GLN A 321 58.20 21.95 15.95
CA GLN A 321 59.67 22.07 15.92
C GLN A 321 60.20 22.94 17.07
N LEU A 322 59.56 24.08 17.35
CA LEU A 322 59.95 24.96 18.45
C LEU A 322 59.71 24.32 19.83
N ASN A 323 58.62 23.55 20.00
CA ASN A 323 58.36 22.81 21.24
C ASN A 323 59.40 21.70 21.46
N GLN A 324 59.80 20.99 20.40
CA GLN A 324 60.87 19.97 20.46
C GLN A 324 62.22 20.61 20.83
N LEU A 325 62.56 21.74 20.21
CA LEU A 325 63.75 22.52 20.56
C LEU A 325 63.73 22.98 22.03
N ALA A 326 62.59 23.45 22.52
CA ALA A 326 62.44 23.85 23.92
C ALA A 326 62.60 22.67 24.90
N ALA A 327 62.14 21.48 24.53
CA ALA A 327 62.34 20.27 25.32
C ALA A 327 63.83 19.85 25.34
N GLN A 328 64.49 19.83 24.19
CA GLN A 328 65.94 19.56 24.10
C GLN A 328 66.77 20.61 24.86
N ALA A 329 66.37 21.88 24.83
CA ALA A 329 67.03 22.94 25.59
C ALA A 329 66.95 22.74 27.11
N ARG A 330 65.89 22.09 27.62
CA ARG A 330 65.79 21.69 29.03
C ARG A 330 66.67 20.48 29.34
N GLU A 331 66.70 19.50 28.43
CA GLU A 331 67.50 18.27 28.56
C GLU A 331 69.00 18.56 28.60
N PHE A 332 69.49 19.49 27.77
CA PHE A 332 70.90 19.85 27.67
C PHE A 332 71.30 21.10 28.47
N LYS A 333 70.46 21.56 29.40
CA LYS A 333 70.68 22.82 30.14
C LYS A 333 72.02 22.86 30.89
N ASP A 334 72.37 21.75 31.54
CA ASP A 334 73.58 21.60 32.35
C ASP A 334 74.67 20.77 31.63
N PHE A 335 74.52 20.59 30.31
CA PHE A 335 75.46 19.82 29.50
C PHE A 335 76.67 20.67 29.12
N VAL A 336 77.86 20.26 29.56
CA VAL A 336 79.13 20.95 29.26
C VAL A 336 79.93 20.11 28.27
N GLU A 337 79.99 20.59 27.02
CA GLU A 337 80.60 19.87 25.89
C GLU A 337 82.06 19.47 26.11
N ASP A 338 82.86 20.38 26.68
CA ASP A 338 84.28 20.11 26.94
C ASP A 338 84.49 19.00 27.98
N LEU A 339 83.64 18.95 29.01
CA LEU A 339 83.70 17.93 30.05
C LEU A 339 83.26 16.57 29.51
N GLU A 340 82.16 16.52 28.76
CA GLU A 340 81.63 15.27 28.19
C GLU A 340 82.50 14.74 27.02
N SER A 341 83.15 15.64 26.28
CA SER A 341 84.15 15.26 25.28
C SER A 341 85.42 14.72 25.93
N ALA A 342 85.84 15.31 27.06
CA ALA A 342 86.96 14.80 27.85
C ALA A 342 86.64 13.44 28.48
N THR A 343 85.43 13.22 29.02
CA THR A 343 85.03 11.90 29.55
C THR A 343 84.99 10.84 28.45
N LEU A 344 84.45 11.16 27.27
CA LEU A 344 84.46 10.26 26.11
C LEU A 344 85.88 9.93 25.63
N ASN A 345 86.75 10.93 25.53
CA ASN A 345 88.14 10.74 25.10
C ASN A 345 88.95 9.93 26.11
N ASN A 346 88.76 10.18 27.41
CA ASN A 346 89.37 9.40 28.48
C ASN A 346 88.89 7.94 28.43
N ALA A 347 87.59 7.71 28.26
CA ALA A 347 87.03 6.36 28.13
C ALA A 347 87.57 5.64 26.88
N LYS A 348 87.69 6.31 25.74
CA LYS A 348 88.28 5.76 24.50
C LYS A 348 89.77 5.43 24.65
N ALA A 349 90.53 6.29 25.33
CA ALA A 349 91.93 6.06 25.63
C ALA A 349 92.11 4.85 26.56
N GLU A 350 91.26 4.72 27.57
CA GLU A 350 91.27 3.59 28.50
C GLU A 350 90.87 2.28 27.82
N VAL A 351 89.85 2.28 26.93
CA VAL A 351 89.53 1.12 26.08
C VAL A 351 90.71 0.73 25.19
N SER A 352 91.44 1.70 24.65
CA SER A 352 92.61 1.44 23.81
C SER A 352 93.79 0.87 24.61
N ARG A 353 93.99 1.33 25.86
CA ARG A 353 94.96 0.77 26.80
C ARG A 353 94.61 -0.68 27.16
N LEU A 354 93.38 -0.93 27.60
CA LEU A 354 92.89 -2.26 27.96
C LEU A 354 92.92 -3.25 26.79
N LYS A 355 92.69 -2.79 25.55
CA LYS A 355 92.86 -3.63 24.34
C LYS A 355 94.32 -4.07 24.15
N ARG A 356 95.28 -3.16 24.29
CA ARG A 356 96.71 -3.47 24.14
C ARG A 356 97.18 -4.46 25.21
N GLU A 357 96.78 -4.24 26.47
CA GLU A 357 97.07 -5.15 27.58
C GLU A 357 96.45 -6.55 27.37
N LEU A 358 95.30 -6.64 26.70
CA LEU A 358 94.65 -7.90 26.37
C LEU A 358 95.29 -8.64 25.19
N ASP A 359 95.79 -7.92 24.19
CA ASP A 359 96.44 -8.49 23.00
C ASP A 359 97.80 -9.14 23.32
N GLU A 360 98.48 -8.68 24.38
CA GLU A 360 99.73 -9.29 24.87
C GLU A 360 99.51 -10.61 25.66
N ALA A 361 98.28 -10.92 26.08
CA ALA A 361 97.95 -12.12 26.84
C ALA A 361 97.54 -13.30 25.95
N GLY A 362 98.34 -14.37 25.96
CA GLY A 362 98.11 -15.61 25.21
C GLY A 362 96.73 -16.26 25.44
N LYS A 363 96.30 -17.10 24.48
CA LYS A 363 94.99 -17.78 24.51
C LYS A 363 95.12 -19.17 25.12
N GLU A 364 94.79 -19.31 26.40
CA GLU A 364 94.67 -20.61 27.06
C GLU A 364 93.28 -20.81 27.69
N ASN A 365 92.83 -22.07 27.79
CA ASN A 365 91.45 -22.42 28.14
C ASN A 365 91.32 -22.68 29.66
N ARG A 366 90.53 -21.82 30.35
CA ARG A 366 90.29 -21.85 31.80
C ARG A 366 89.86 -23.22 32.33
N ALA A 367 88.88 -23.85 31.67
CA ALA A 367 88.33 -25.13 32.12
C ALA A 367 89.38 -26.25 32.13
N LYS A 368 90.33 -26.21 31.20
CA LYS A 368 91.43 -27.18 31.14
C LYS A 368 92.46 -26.93 32.23
N ALA A 369 92.76 -25.67 32.55
CA ALA A 369 93.71 -25.31 33.60
C ALA A 369 93.19 -25.71 34.99
N GLU A 370 91.92 -25.40 35.30
CA GLU A 370 91.29 -25.77 36.59
C GLU A 370 91.25 -27.29 36.79
N GLN A 371 90.89 -28.06 35.76
CA GLN A 371 90.87 -29.53 35.81
C GLN A 371 92.26 -30.13 36.09
N LYS A 372 93.31 -29.56 35.48
CA LYS A 372 94.70 -30.04 35.66
C LYS A 372 95.24 -29.70 37.05
N ILE A 373 94.92 -28.51 37.58
CA ILE A 373 95.30 -28.13 38.95
C ILE A 373 94.68 -29.10 39.97
N GLN A 374 93.41 -29.48 39.78
CA GLN A 374 92.75 -30.43 40.68
C GLN A 374 93.43 -31.81 40.64
N LEU A 375 93.67 -32.35 39.44
CA LEU A 375 94.30 -33.66 39.25
C LEU A 375 95.70 -33.75 39.89
N TYR A 376 96.58 -32.79 39.59
CA TYR A 376 97.94 -32.78 40.15
C TYR A 376 97.94 -32.42 41.64
N GLY A 377 97.01 -31.57 42.09
CA GLY A 377 96.84 -31.25 43.51
C GLY A 377 96.50 -32.46 44.37
N ASP A 378 95.65 -33.36 43.87
CA ASP A 378 95.30 -34.59 44.58
C ASP A 378 96.44 -35.61 44.57
N LEU A 379 97.16 -35.75 43.45
CA LEU A 379 98.35 -36.62 43.33
C LEU A 379 99.48 -36.19 44.28
N VAL A 380 99.78 -34.90 44.36
CA VAL A 380 100.78 -34.32 45.28
C VAL A 380 100.39 -34.60 46.74
N LYS A 381 99.13 -34.40 47.12
CA LYS A 381 98.65 -34.70 48.48
C LYS A 381 98.80 -36.17 48.85
N GLN A 382 98.46 -37.06 47.93
CA GLN A 382 98.57 -38.50 48.14
C GLN A 382 100.03 -38.93 48.30
N LYS A 383 100.92 -38.49 47.41
CA LYS A 383 102.36 -38.81 47.46
C LYS A 383 103.04 -38.24 48.72
N ARG A 384 102.70 -37.03 49.15
CA ARG A 384 103.21 -36.43 50.41
C ARG A 384 102.84 -37.26 51.64
N ARG A 385 101.59 -37.75 51.72
CA ARG A 385 101.15 -38.62 52.83
C ARG A 385 101.93 -39.93 52.86
N THR A 386 102.10 -40.58 51.71
CA THR A 386 102.87 -41.83 51.61
C THR A 386 104.33 -41.64 52.04
N ILE A 387 104.96 -40.52 51.72
CA ILE A 387 106.34 -40.21 52.18
C ILE A 387 106.37 -39.93 53.70
N ALA A 388 105.40 -39.19 54.23
CA ALA A 388 105.35 -38.84 55.65
C ALA A 388 105.15 -40.06 56.56
N ASP A 389 104.38 -41.05 56.10
CA ASP A 389 104.04 -42.26 56.85
C ASP A 389 105.01 -43.43 56.60
N PHE A 390 106.04 -43.24 55.77
CA PHE A 390 106.96 -44.31 55.33
C PHE A 390 107.71 -44.98 56.50
N ASP A 391 108.19 -44.20 57.48
CA ASP A 391 108.89 -44.73 58.66
C ASP A 391 107.98 -45.53 59.60
N ARG A 392 106.66 -45.30 59.51
CA ARG A 392 105.63 -46.00 60.28
C ARG A 392 105.03 -47.16 59.51
N ALA A 393 105.31 -47.33 58.22
CA ALA A 393 104.75 -48.41 57.42
C ALA A 393 105.04 -49.77 58.07
N LEU A 394 104.06 -50.67 58.08
CA LEU A 394 104.18 -51.98 58.73
C LEU A 394 105.40 -52.76 58.23
N VAL A 395 105.75 -52.66 56.95
CA VAL A 395 106.96 -53.30 56.41
C VAL A 395 108.25 -52.73 57.02
N THR A 396 108.31 -51.42 57.24
CA THR A 396 109.45 -50.74 57.85
C THR A 396 109.57 -51.08 59.34
N VAL A 397 108.43 -51.24 60.03
CA VAL A 397 108.39 -51.63 61.45
C VAL A 397 108.78 -53.10 61.65
N LEU A 398 108.27 -54.01 60.80
CA LEU A 398 108.58 -55.45 60.90
C LEU A 398 110.04 -55.78 60.59
N ARG A 399 110.67 -55.02 59.67
CA ARG A 399 112.11 -55.16 59.34
C ARG A 399 113.06 -54.87 60.50
N ARG A 400 112.58 -54.26 61.58
CA ARG A 400 113.41 -54.04 62.79
C ARG A 400 113.66 -55.34 63.56
N ASP A 401 112.73 -56.29 63.48
CA ASP A 401 112.76 -57.51 64.29
C ASP A 401 112.85 -58.80 63.44
N LEU A 402 112.60 -58.71 62.13
CA LEU A 402 112.63 -59.80 61.16
C LEU A 402 113.56 -59.46 60.00
N SER A 403 114.38 -60.43 59.56
CA SER A 403 115.20 -60.25 58.35
C SER A 403 114.34 -60.32 57.08
N ASP A 404 114.86 -59.78 55.97
CA ASP A 404 114.18 -59.86 54.66
C ASP A 404 114.03 -61.31 54.15
N ASP A 405 114.83 -62.25 54.69
CA ASP A 405 114.72 -63.70 54.46
C ASP A 405 113.61 -64.33 55.29
N GLU A 406 113.43 -63.91 56.56
CA GLU A 406 112.31 -64.37 57.41
C GLU A 406 110.96 -63.84 56.92
N LEU A 407 110.94 -62.65 56.32
CA LEU A 407 109.75 -62.06 55.70
C LEU A 407 109.47 -62.63 54.30
N ALA A 408 110.42 -63.36 53.73
CA ALA A 408 110.31 -63.89 52.38
C ALA A 408 109.16 -64.88 52.13
N PRO A 409 108.90 -65.85 53.02
CA PRO A 409 107.84 -66.84 52.81
C PRO A 409 106.44 -66.23 52.93
N LEU A 410 106.31 -65.07 53.57
CA LEU A 410 105.04 -64.35 53.75
C LEU A 410 104.64 -63.49 52.53
N ARG A 411 105.51 -63.42 51.50
CA ARG A 411 105.32 -62.66 50.24
C ARG A 411 104.08 -63.05 49.40
N PRO A 412 103.70 -64.33 49.23
CA PRO A 412 102.68 -64.74 48.27
C PRO A 412 101.24 -64.35 48.63
N ALA A 413 100.97 -63.99 49.89
CA ALA A 413 99.63 -63.60 50.32
C ALA A 413 99.30 -62.19 49.83
N VAL A 414 98.65 -62.09 48.67
CA VAL A 414 98.28 -60.85 47.95
C VAL A 414 97.63 -59.78 48.84
N GLN A 415 96.92 -60.17 49.89
CA GLN A 415 96.26 -59.25 50.82
C GLN A 415 97.21 -58.56 51.81
N LEU A 416 98.38 -59.15 52.12
CA LEU A 416 99.33 -58.53 53.06
C LEU A 416 100.05 -57.31 52.46
N ARG A 417 100.12 -57.16 51.13
CA ARG A 417 100.76 -56.00 50.47
C ARG A 417 100.13 -54.67 50.85
N THR A 418 98.80 -54.61 50.89
CA THR A 418 98.06 -53.38 51.20
C THR A 418 98.30 -52.95 52.65
N TYR A 419 98.49 -53.93 53.54
CA TYR A 419 98.78 -53.70 54.96
C TYR A 419 100.26 -53.35 55.20
N PHE A 420 101.19 -53.86 54.40
CA PHE A 420 102.61 -53.53 54.51
C PHE A 420 102.93 -52.04 54.32
N THR A 421 102.14 -51.33 53.51
CA THR A 421 102.26 -49.88 53.30
C THR A 421 101.44 -49.04 54.27
N GLN A 422 100.64 -49.66 55.14
CA GLN A 422 99.86 -48.90 56.13
C GLN A 422 100.73 -48.53 57.34
N PRO A 423 100.55 -47.32 57.90
CA PRO A 423 101.26 -46.91 59.09
C PRO A 423 100.84 -47.76 60.30
N VAL A 424 101.77 -48.06 61.18
CA VAL A 424 101.55 -48.70 62.48
C VAL A 424 101.39 -47.60 63.53
N GLY A 425 100.25 -47.58 64.24
CA GLY A 425 99.93 -46.54 65.24
C GLY A 425 98.49 -46.02 65.13
N GLU A 426 98.21 -44.86 65.71
CA GLU A 426 96.89 -44.23 65.61
C GLU A 426 96.53 -43.91 64.15
N GLY A 427 95.39 -44.43 63.69
CA GLY A 427 94.93 -44.27 62.30
C GLY A 427 95.39 -45.35 61.33
N GLY A 428 96.09 -46.39 61.80
CA GLY A 428 96.49 -47.54 60.99
C GLY A 428 96.50 -48.85 61.78
N ILE A 429 97.49 -49.71 61.51
CA ILE A 429 97.57 -51.05 62.12
C ILE A 429 98.06 -50.93 63.57
N ARG A 430 97.31 -51.49 64.53
CA ARG A 430 97.67 -51.47 65.95
C ARG A 430 98.21 -52.83 66.38
N LEU A 431 99.48 -52.87 66.76
CA LEU A 431 100.13 -54.05 67.30
C LEU A 431 100.07 -54.02 68.83
N HIS A 432 99.09 -54.72 69.41
CA HIS A 432 98.90 -54.76 70.87
C HIS A 432 100.00 -55.55 71.60
N GLN A 433 100.52 -56.62 70.98
CA GLN A 433 101.60 -57.46 71.51
C GLN A 433 102.61 -57.73 70.39
N ARG A 434 103.59 -56.83 70.22
CA ARG A 434 104.52 -56.84 69.09
C ARG A 434 105.35 -58.11 69.02
N ASP A 435 105.94 -58.55 70.12
CA ASP A 435 106.84 -59.71 70.13
C ASP A 435 106.10 -61.02 69.83
N GLU A 436 104.86 -61.14 70.30
CA GLU A 436 104.00 -62.28 70.05
C GLU A 436 103.50 -62.31 68.60
N PHE A 437 103.19 -61.13 68.04
CA PHE A 437 102.85 -60.98 66.63
C PHE A 437 104.04 -61.36 65.71
N VAL A 438 105.25 -60.89 66.02
CA VAL A 438 106.48 -61.26 65.31
C VAL A 438 106.73 -62.77 65.41
N ARG A 439 106.53 -63.36 66.60
CA ARG A 439 106.67 -64.81 66.80
C ARG A 439 105.63 -65.60 65.99
N LEU A 440 104.37 -65.16 65.96
CA LEU A 440 103.32 -65.74 65.13
C LEU A 440 103.68 -65.70 63.65
N LEU A 441 104.19 -64.56 63.17
CA LEU A 441 104.66 -64.41 61.79
C LEU A 441 105.83 -65.34 61.47
N ARG A 442 106.77 -65.56 62.41
CA ARG A 442 107.84 -66.57 62.24
C ARG A 442 107.30 -67.99 62.15
N VAL A 443 106.36 -68.37 63.00
CA VAL A 443 105.74 -69.71 62.96
C VAL A 443 104.99 -69.91 61.65
N LEU A 444 104.24 -68.89 61.20
CA LEU A 444 103.57 -68.90 59.90
C LEU A 444 104.58 -69.03 58.76
N ALA A 445 105.65 -68.24 58.77
CA ALA A 445 106.69 -68.29 57.73
C ALA A 445 107.39 -69.66 57.68
N GLN A 446 107.66 -70.31 58.82
CA GLN A 446 108.28 -71.64 58.88
C GLN A 446 107.39 -72.76 58.35
N ARG A 447 106.07 -72.62 58.47
CA ARG A 447 105.07 -73.55 57.94
C ARG A 447 104.83 -73.38 56.44
N ILE A 448 105.43 -72.36 55.81
CA ILE A 448 105.35 -72.12 54.38
C ILE A 448 106.66 -72.61 53.75
N GLN A 449 106.57 -73.71 53.00
CA GLN A 449 107.69 -74.25 52.21
C GLN A 449 107.23 -74.40 50.76
N ASP A 450 108.08 -74.01 49.81
CA ASP A 450 107.80 -74.08 48.36
C ASP A 450 106.45 -73.46 47.95
N ASN A 451 106.10 -72.31 48.55
CA ASN A 451 104.82 -71.60 48.36
C ASN A 451 103.57 -72.41 48.74
N VAL A 452 103.69 -73.41 49.60
CA VAL A 452 102.55 -74.13 50.19
C VAL A 452 102.63 -73.95 51.70
N TYR A 453 101.57 -73.43 52.29
CA TYR A 453 101.40 -73.49 53.75
C TYR A 453 101.01 -74.92 54.13
N ARG A 454 101.75 -75.54 55.07
CA ARG A 454 101.46 -76.87 55.60
C ARG A 454 101.39 -76.85 57.12
N ASP A 455 100.35 -77.48 57.68
CA ASP A 455 100.32 -77.87 59.08
C ASP A 455 99.68 -79.25 59.29
N GLY A 456 99.50 -79.66 60.54
CA GLY A 456 98.95 -80.98 60.88
C GLY A 456 97.51 -81.23 60.44
N VAL A 457 96.84 -80.24 59.83
CA VAL A 457 95.43 -80.30 59.44
C VAL A 457 95.22 -80.00 57.95
N VAL A 458 96.06 -79.16 57.31
CA VAL A 458 95.85 -78.75 55.91
C VAL A 458 97.15 -78.41 55.15
N ASP A 459 97.14 -78.68 53.85
CA ASP A 459 98.10 -78.16 52.86
C ASP A 459 97.40 -77.16 51.93
N VAL A 460 97.86 -75.90 51.88
CA VAL A 460 97.28 -74.82 51.06
C VAL A 460 98.34 -74.18 50.16
N PRO A 461 98.24 -74.33 48.83
CA PRO A 461 99.12 -73.63 47.89
C PRO A 461 98.80 -72.12 47.82
N LEU A 462 99.83 -71.28 47.85
CA LEU A 462 99.75 -69.82 47.84
C LEU A 462 100.16 -69.25 46.45
N PRO A 463 99.48 -68.20 45.95
CA PRO A 463 99.70 -67.67 44.60
C PRO A 463 101.03 -66.92 44.45
N MET A 464 101.81 -67.23 43.41
CA MET A 464 103.10 -66.58 43.09
C MET A 464 102.92 -65.09 42.72
N SER A 465 103.62 -64.19 43.42
CA SER A 465 103.68 -62.75 43.07
C SER A 465 105.00 -62.39 42.37
N GLN A 466 104.92 -61.71 41.20
CA GLN A 466 106.06 -61.36 40.33
C GLN A 466 106.80 -60.04 40.66
N HIS A 467 106.62 -59.44 41.84
CA HIS A 467 107.22 -58.13 42.16
C HIS A 467 108.11 -58.18 43.41
N SER A 468 109.32 -57.60 43.32
CA SER A 468 110.27 -57.56 44.43
C SER A 468 109.93 -56.44 45.41
N LEU A 469 110.03 -56.73 46.72
CA LEU A 469 109.86 -55.74 47.80
C LEU A 469 110.85 -54.57 47.73
N ALA A 470 111.89 -54.66 46.90
CA ALA A 470 112.88 -53.59 46.70
C ALA A 470 112.25 -52.28 46.16
N GLN A 471 111.17 -52.37 45.38
CA GLN A 471 110.50 -51.17 44.83
C GLN A 471 109.54 -50.49 45.81
N LEU A 472 109.21 -51.13 46.94
CA LEU A 472 108.44 -50.53 48.05
C LEU A 472 109.35 -50.02 49.18
N ALA A 473 110.68 -50.15 49.01
CA ALA A 473 111.67 -49.83 50.04
C ALA A 473 112.46 -48.53 49.78
N ASN A 474 112.28 -47.85 48.64
CA ASN A 474 113.09 -46.68 48.31
C ASN A 474 112.26 -45.36 48.29
N PRO A 475 112.25 -44.59 49.40
CA PRO A 475 111.51 -43.33 49.52
C PRO A 475 112.00 -42.24 48.55
N ASP A 476 113.22 -42.33 48.01
CA ASP A 476 113.78 -41.30 47.15
C ASP A 476 113.14 -41.28 45.75
N THR A 477 112.75 -42.44 45.22
CA THR A 477 112.03 -42.53 43.92
C THR A 477 110.61 -41.96 43.98
N VAL A 478 109.97 -41.97 45.15
CA VAL A 478 108.65 -41.36 45.37
C VAL A 478 108.78 -39.85 45.57
N ARG A 479 109.90 -39.38 46.15
CA ARG A 479 110.22 -37.95 46.31
C ARG A 479 110.51 -37.26 44.98
N GLU A 480 111.29 -37.86 44.09
CA GLU A 480 111.57 -37.29 42.74
C GLU A 480 110.28 -37.09 41.92
N ARG A 481 109.40 -38.09 41.93
CA ARG A 481 108.09 -38.00 41.25
C ARG A 481 107.10 -37.08 41.96
N LEU A 482 107.33 -36.73 43.22
CA LEU A 482 106.55 -35.72 43.92
C LEU A 482 106.99 -34.33 43.48
N THR A 483 108.29 -34.09 43.37
CA THR A 483 108.84 -32.81 42.90
C THR A 483 108.38 -32.46 41.48
N GLU A 484 108.37 -33.44 40.56
CA GLU A 484 107.87 -33.22 39.19
C GLU A 484 106.37 -32.85 39.13
N ASP A 485 105.54 -33.50 39.94
CA ASP A 485 104.11 -33.20 40.01
C ASP A 485 103.84 -31.85 40.69
N GLU A 486 104.65 -31.46 41.68
CA GLU A 486 104.57 -30.15 42.34
C GLU A 486 104.96 -29.00 41.41
N GLU A 487 106.02 -29.16 40.62
CA GLU A 487 106.41 -28.19 39.58
C GLU A 487 105.31 -28.06 38.52
N THR A 488 104.73 -29.18 38.10
CA THR A 488 103.63 -29.19 37.12
C THR A 488 102.40 -28.49 37.69
N LEU A 489 102.04 -28.74 38.95
CA LEU A 489 100.94 -28.06 39.64
C LEU A 489 101.16 -26.55 39.75
N SER A 490 102.37 -26.13 40.15
CA SER A 490 102.75 -24.71 40.26
C SER A 490 102.67 -23.98 38.91
N ARG A 491 103.11 -24.65 37.83
CA ARG A 491 103.00 -24.12 36.47
C ARG A 491 101.54 -23.89 36.07
N TRP A 492 100.65 -24.85 36.32
CA TRP A 492 99.23 -24.71 35.99
C TRP A 492 98.52 -23.65 36.86
N GLN A 493 98.90 -23.49 38.13
CA GLN A 493 98.38 -22.42 38.99
C GLN A 493 98.78 -21.03 38.48
N THR A 494 100.02 -20.89 37.99
CA THR A 494 100.49 -19.64 37.36
C THR A 494 99.68 -19.32 36.10
N ILE A 495 99.43 -20.31 35.25
CA ILE A 495 98.58 -20.19 34.06
C ILE A 495 97.16 -19.72 34.42
N LEU A 496 96.54 -20.31 35.45
CA LEU A 496 95.18 -19.92 35.87
C LEU A 496 95.11 -18.47 36.36
N ASN A 497 96.11 -18.01 37.11
CA ASN A 497 96.16 -16.62 37.55
C ASN A 497 96.22 -15.63 36.38
N THR A 498 97.01 -15.95 35.33
CA THR A 498 97.05 -15.15 34.09
C THR A 498 95.69 -15.13 33.38
N ILE A 499 94.96 -16.26 33.37
CA ILE A 499 93.61 -16.35 32.80
C ILE A 499 92.61 -15.48 33.57
N VAL A 500 92.63 -15.53 34.91
CA VAL A 500 91.71 -14.73 35.75
C VAL A 500 91.98 -13.23 35.59
N GLN A 501 93.24 -12.82 35.54
CA GLN A 501 93.61 -11.42 35.26
C GLN A 501 93.06 -10.96 33.91
N ARG A 502 93.20 -11.80 32.87
CA ARG A 502 92.64 -11.52 31.53
C ARG A 502 91.12 -11.36 31.56
N GLU A 503 90.38 -12.26 32.19
CA GLU A 503 88.91 -12.16 32.27
C GLU A 503 88.45 -10.88 32.98
N SER A 504 89.19 -10.43 34.00
CA SER A 504 88.92 -9.16 34.66
C SER A 504 89.13 -7.96 33.72
N LEU A 505 90.17 -7.98 32.88
CA LEU A 505 90.43 -6.96 31.85
C LEU A 505 89.35 -7.00 30.76
N GLU A 506 88.89 -8.18 30.34
CA GLU A 506 87.78 -8.33 29.38
C GLU A 506 86.47 -7.75 29.93
N ALA A 507 86.17 -7.99 31.22
CA ALA A 507 84.98 -7.44 31.87
C ALA A 507 85.03 -5.91 31.98
N GLN A 508 86.17 -5.34 32.37
CA GLN A 508 86.37 -3.88 32.43
C GLN A 508 86.26 -3.23 31.05
N LEU A 509 86.83 -3.85 30.02
CA LEU A 509 86.76 -3.39 28.64
C LEU A 509 85.33 -3.43 28.10
N ARG A 510 84.53 -4.45 28.43
CA ARG A 510 83.10 -4.50 28.07
C ARG A 510 82.31 -3.36 28.73
N ALA A 511 82.49 -3.17 30.04
CA ALA A 511 81.80 -2.09 30.76
C ALA A 511 82.11 -0.70 30.19
N ARG A 512 83.38 -0.42 29.86
CA ARG A 512 83.78 0.85 29.24
C ARG A 512 83.25 1.04 27.82
N ARG A 513 83.12 -0.04 27.03
CA ARG A 513 82.48 0.04 25.71
C ARG A 513 80.97 0.33 25.81
N GLU A 514 80.28 -0.29 26.77
CA GLU A 514 78.86 -0.02 27.03
C GLU A 514 78.62 1.43 27.47
N GLU A 515 79.56 2.03 28.21
CA GLU A 515 79.51 3.45 28.59
C GLU A 515 79.64 4.40 27.38
N ILE A 516 80.50 4.03 26.41
CA ILE A 516 80.71 4.82 25.17
C ILE A 516 79.54 4.65 24.18
N GLU A 517 79.11 3.42 23.93
CA GLU A 517 78.19 3.06 22.84
C GLU A 517 76.72 2.92 23.29
N GLY A 518 76.48 2.79 24.60
CA GLY A 518 75.17 2.53 25.17
C GLY A 518 74.89 1.03 25.38
N LYS A 519 73.98 0.71 26.30
CA LYS A 519 73.56 -0.68 26.54
C LYS A 519 72.43 -1.03 25.60
N LYS A 520 72.52 -2.21 24.98
CA LYS A 520 71.47 -2.77 24.12
C LYS A 520 70.94 -4.06 24.73
N ASP A 521 69.65 -4.31 24.58
CA ASP A 521 69.06 -5.59 24.95
C ASP A 521 69.38 -6.69 23.92
N ALA A 522 68.97 -7.92 24.21
CA ALA A 522 69.18 -9.08 23.33
C ALA A 522 68.51 -8.95 21.95
N SER A 523 67.59 -7.99 21.77
CA SER A 523 66.91 -7.69 20.51
C SER A 523 67.58 -6.55 19.72
N GLY A 524 68.66 -5.97 20.26
CA GLY A 524 69.37 -4.84 19.67
C GLY A 524 68.74 -3.48 19.96
N LYS A 525 67.70 -3.41 20.81
CA LYS A 525 67.04 -2.16 21.21
C LYS A 525 67.84 -1.50 22.34
N GLU A 526 68.04 -0.19 22.21
CA GLU A 526 68.85 0.59 23.13
C GLU A 526 68.12 0.82 24.46
N ILE A 527 68.76 0.42 25.57
CA ILE A 527 68.27 0.55 26.95
C ILE A 527 68.80 1.84 27.56
N THR A 528 70.09 2.13 27.37
CA THR A 528 70.74 3.36 27.84
C THR A 528 71.55 3.96 26.72
N GLU A 529 71.38 5.26 26.49
CA GLU A 529 72.11 6.02 25.48
C GLU A 529 73.59 6.16 25.88
N GLY A 530 74.50 5.88 24.94
CA GLY A 530 75.95 6.03 25.14
C GLY A 530 76.42 7.47 25.03
N LEU A 531 77.57 7.77 25.65
CA LEU A 531 78.17 9.11 25.63
C LEU A 531 78.38 9.67 24.21
N ALA A 532 78.75 8.82 23.25
CA ALA A 532 78.99 9.25 21.86
C ALA A 532 77.71 9.72 21.15
N LYS A 533 76.57 9.06 21.37
CA LYS A 533 75.28 9.44 20.78
C LYS A 533 74.71 10.69 21.42
N ARG A 534 74.89 10.83 22.74
CA ARG A 534 74.45 12.00 23.49
C ARG A 534 75.18 13.28 23.04
N LEU A 535 76.50 13.21 22.83
CA LEU A 535 77.29 14.30 22.24
C LEU A 535 76.83 14.67 20.83
N PHE A 536 76.60 13.67 19.97
CA PHE A 536 76.08 13.92 18.62
C PHE A 536 74.70 14.60 18.61
N ARG A 537 73.79 14.19 19.51
CA ARG A 537 72.48 14.86 19.68
C ARG A 537 72.62 16.30 20.18
N PHE A 538 73.61 16.57 21.03
CA PHE A 538 73.91 17.92 21.49
C PHE A 538 74.42 18.81 20.35
N GLU A 539 75.32 18.32 19.51
CA GLU A 539 75.77 19.06 18.30
C GLU A 539 74.60 19.39 17.36
N GLN A 540 73.74 18.40 17.08
CA GLN A 540 72.52 18.59 16.28
C GLN A 540 71.57 19.63 16.93
N PHE A 541 71.43 19.58 18.25
CA PHE A 541 70.67 20.58 19.00
C PHE A 541 71.26 21.98 18.88
N GLN A 542 72.59 22.15 18.95
CA GLN A 542 73.22 23.48 18.79
C GLN A 542 72.99 24.07 17.40
N ILE A 543 73.10 23.25 16.35
CA ILE A 543 72.78 23.66 14.98
C ILE A 543 71.31 24.08 14.87
N ALA A 544 70.40 23.29 15.44
CA ALA A 544 68.97 23.58 15.41
C ALA A 544 68.60 24.81 16.27
N LYS A 545 69.28 25.02 17.39
CA LYS A 545 69.13 26.20 18.27
C LYS A 545 69.65 27.48 17.60
N GLY A 546 70.72 27.40 16.81
CA GLY A 546 71.18 28.51 15.97
C GLY A 546 70.12 28.99 14.96
N ASN A 547 69.25 28.08 14.51
CA ASN A 547 68.13 28.37 13.61
C ASN A 547 66.84 28.78 14.34
N GLU A 548 66.79 28.74 15.68
CA GLU A 548 65.61 29.08 16.49
C GLU A 548 65.06 30.49 16.22
N PRO A 549 65.89 31.56 16.09
CA PRO A 549 65.39 32.90 15.78
C PRO A 549 64.68 32.97 14.43
N ARG A 550 65.17 32.20 13.44
CA ARG A 550 64.57 32.11 12.11
C ARG A 550 63.22 31.37 12.18
N LEU A 551 63.15 30.24 12.88
CA LEU A 551 61.90 29.49 13.07
C LEU A 551 60.84 30.32 13.79
N LYS A 552 61.24 31.12 14.80
CA LYS A 552 60.34 32.07 15.48
C LYS A 552 59.85 33.19 14.56
N ALA A 553 60.72 33.71 13.69
CA ALA A 553 60.34 34.73 12.70
C ALA A 553 59.36 34.16 11.65
N GLU A 554 59.61 32.96 11.14
CA GLU A 554 58.72 32.25 10.21
C GLU A 554 57.38 31.89 10.87
N LEU A 555 57.37 31.48 12.14
CA LEU A 555 56.13 31.24 12.89
C LEU A 555 55.32 32.52 13.02
N LYS A 556 55.95 33.65 13.40
CA LYS A 556 55.29 34.94 13.52
C LYS A 556 54.68 35.40 12.19
N GLN A 557 55.42 35.22 11.08
CA GLN A 557 54.91 35.52 9.75
C GLN A 557 53.71 34.63 9.37
N ALA A 558 53.76 33.33 9.68
CA ALA A 558 52.63 32.43 9.45
C ALA A 558 51.40 32.81 10.30
N GLU A 559 51.60 33.26 11.54
CA GLU A 559 50.52 33.76 12.41
C GLU A 559 49.89 35.06 11.88
N GLU A 560 50.70 36.02 11.43
CA GLU A 560 50.25 37.26 10.80
C GLU A 560 49.52 36.97 9.47
N ALA A 561 50.01 36.04 8.66
CA ALA A 561 49.37 35.61 7.43
C ALA A 561 48.02 34.91 7.70
N LEU A 562 47.96 34.02 8.69
CA LEU A 562 46.74 33.30 9.08
C LEU A 562 45.66 34.25 9.62
N THR A 563 46.05 35.21 10.46
CA THR A 563 45.12 36.22 10.98
C THR A 563 44.60 37.15 9.89
N ALA A 564 45.48 37.58 8.96
CA ALA A 564 45.09 38.36 7.79
C ALA A 564 44.15 37.57 6.86
N ALA A 565 44.41 36.28 6.62
CA ALA A 565 43.54 35.41 5.82
C ALA A 565 42.17 35.22 6.50
N GLY A 566 42.13 34.98 7.82
CA GLY A 566 40.89 34.87 8.59
C GLY A 566 40.02 36.14 8.54
N ALA A 567 40.64 37.32 8.62
CA ALA A 567 39.95 38.59 8.48
C ALA A 567 39.35 38.78 7.07
N ARG A 568 40.08 38.39 6.01
CA ARG A 568 39.61 38.43 4.62
C ARG A 568 38.45 37.47 4.38
N ILE A 569 38.51 36.24 4.92
CA ILE A 569 37.41 35.25 4.83
C ILE A 569 36.16 35.76 5.55
N SER A 570 36.31 36.35 6.74
CA SER A 570 35.18 36.88 7.52
C SER A 570 34.48 38.01 6.77
N LYS A 571 35.25 38.97 6.21
CA LYS A 571 34.73 40.07 5.40
C LYS A 571 34.00 39.59 4.13
N ALA A 572 34.54 38.57 3.45
CA ALA A 572 33.90 37.96 2.29
C ALA A 572 32.62 37.18 2.68
N GLY A 573 32.64 36.50 3.83
CA GLY A 573 31.49 35.75 4.37
C GLY A 573 30.34 36.63 4.86
N GLU A 574 30.63 37.79 5.44
CA GLU A 574 29.62 38.79 5.81
C GLU A 574 28.97 39.43 4.59
N ALA A 575 29.76 39.80 3.57
CA ALA A 575 29.23 40.30 2.30
C ALA A 575 28.30 39.27 1.61
N ASN A 576 28.59 37.97 1.75
CA ASN A 576 27.76 36.90 1.20
C ASN A 576 26.47 36.67 2.02
N ARG A 577 26.56 36.69 3.37
CA ARG A 577 25.41 36.53 4.27
C ARG A 577 24.41 37.68 4.18
N HIS A 578 24.89 38.92 4.05
CA HIS A 578 24.00 40.07 3.86
C HIS A 578 23.20 39.98 2.56
N ARG A 579 23.76 39.37 1.50
CA ARG A 579 23.10 39.20 0.19
C ARG A 579 22.16 37.99 0.12
N SER A 580 22.46 36.90 0.82
CA SER A 580 21.56 35.72 0.87
C SER A 580 20.29 36.01 1.67
N ARG A 581 20.36 36.82 2.72
CA ARG A 581 19.21 37.23 3.55
C ARG A 581 18.19 38.08 2.77
N VAL A 582 18.65 38.86 1.80
CA VAL A 582 17.80 39.64 0.87
C VAL A 582 17.02 38.72 -0.10
N LYS A 583 17.56 37.55 -0.48
CA LYS A 583 16.82 36.56 -1.31
C LYS A 583 15.69 35.84 -0.55
N GLY A 584 15.80 35.68 0.78
CA GLY A 584 14.77 35.02 1.60
C GLY A 584 13.48 35.84 1.77
N HIS A 585 13.57 37.17 1.75
CA HIS A 585 12.40 38.05 1.90
C HIS A 585 11.60 38.27 0.60
N GLY A 586 12.15 37.86 -0.56
CA GLY A 586 11.45 37.97 -1.85
C GLY A 586 10.39 36.88 -2.11
N ARG A 587 10.34 35.81 -1.30
CA ARG A 587 9.38 34.70 -1.46
C ARG A 587 8.11 34.84 -0.61
N ALA A 588 8.06 35.80 0.32
CA ALA A 588 6.91 36.02 1.21
C ALA A 588 5.92 37.10 0.70
N GLY A 589 6.20 37.74 -0.43
CA GLY A 589 5.43 38.88 -0.94
C GLY A 589 4.54 38.60 -2.17
N GLN A 590 4.36 37.35 -2.58
CA GLN A 590 3.44 36.98 -3.67
C GLN A 590 2.39 36.00 -3.12
N GLY A 591 1.51 36.54 -2.30
CA GLY A 591 0.43 35.84 -1.61
C GLY A 591 -0.56 36.84 -1.03
N CYS A 592 -1.02 37.77 -1.85
CA CYS A 592 -2.22 38.58 -1.68
C CYS A 592 -2.75 38.90 -3.07
#